data_AF-A0A8S9NFZ1-F1
#
_entry.id   AF-A0A8S9NFZ1-F1
#
_cell.length_a   1.000
_cell.length_b   1.000
_cell.length_c   1.000
_cell.angle_alpha   90.00
_cell.angle_beta   90.00
_cell.angle_gamma   90.00
#
_symmetry.space_group_name_H-M   'P 1'
#
loop_
_entity.id
_entity.type
_entity.pdbx_description
1 polymer ?
#
loop_
_entity_poly.entity_id
_entity_poly.type
_entity_poly.pdbx_seq_one_letter_code
_entity_poly.pdbx_strand_id
1 'polypeptide(L)'
;MEVERDQTVSSPTIPIVDLSNLDKELVARAVVKASHEWGVFQVVNHEIPKELIQSLKKVGTHFFELSSEAEKEAVATPANSKDIQGYVTNSQQDIEDKVDRVDHLFHNLPPPTSVDYRYWPKNPPEYRYSRNSIA
;
A
#
# COMPACT_ATOMS: atom_id res chain seq x y z
N MET A 1 -16.86 -49.28 15.97
CA MET A 1 -17.23 -47.85 15.92
C MET A 1 -16.30 -47.20 14.94
N GLU A 2 -16.83 -46.90 13.76
CA GLU A 2 -16.10 -46.17 12.72
C GLU A 2 -15.90 -44.73 13.20
N VAL A 3 -14.66 -44.25 13.19
CA VAL A 3 -14.37 -42.83 13.43
C VAL A 3 -14.59 -42.14 12.10
N GLU A 4 -15.70 -41.42 11.99
CA GLU A 4 -16.02 -40.59 10.82
C GLU A 4 -14.91 -39.56 10.58
N ARG A 5 -14.65 -39.36 9.29
CA ARG A 5 -13.55 -38.57 8.74
C ARG A 5 -13.69 -37.11 9.14
N ASP A 6 -12.62 -36.54 9.70
CA ASP A 6 -12.44 -35.11 9.89
C ASP A 6 -12.59 -34.39 8.54
N GLN A 7 -13.71 -33.73 8.35
CA GLN A 7 -13.92 -32.85 7.20
C GLN A 7 -13.00 -31.66 7.40
N THR A 8 -11.91 -31.58 6.63
CA THR A 8 -11.04 -30.41 6.58
C THR A 8 -11.85 -29.24 6.04
N VAL A 9 -12.46 -28.45 6.93
CA VAL A 9 -13.10 -27.19 6.57
C VAL A 9 -11.98 -26.25 6.15
N SER A 10 -11.78 -26.10 4.84
CA SER A 10 -10.92 -25.06 4.28
C SER A 10 -11.41 -23.73 4.81
N SER A 11 -10.54 -22.99 5.50
CA SER A 11 -10.84 -21.61 5.84
C SER A 11 -11.15 -20.84 4.55
N PRO A 12 -12.14 -19.95 4.59
CA PRO A 12 -12.46 -19.14 3.42
C PRO A 12 -11.24 -18.26 3.08
N THR A 13 -10.86 -18.21 1.80
CA THR A 13 -9.71 -17.44 1.30
C THR A 13 -10.15 -16.11 0.69
N ILE A 14 -9.28 -15.09 0.76
CA ILE A 14 -9.56 -13.77 0.17
C ILE A 14 -9.86 -13.94 -1.33
N PRO A 15 -10.97 -13.39 -1.84
CA PRO A 15 -11.34 -13.52 -3.26
C PRO A 15 -10.28 -12.95 -4.19
N ILE A 16 -10.14 -13.58 -5.36
CA ILE A 16 -9.29 -13.11 -6.45
C ILE A 16 -10.17 -12.68 -7.62
N VAL A 17 -9.98 -11.46 -8.11
CA VAL A 17 -10.65 -10.90 -9.29
C VAL A 17 -9.64 -10.81 -10.44
N ASP A 18 -9.94 -11.50 -11.53
CA ASP A 18 -9.14 -11.48 -12.76
C ASP A 18 -9.69 -10.43 -13.73
N LEU A 19 -8.90 -9.39 -14.04
CA LEU A 19 -9.30 -8.31 -14.94
C LEU A 19 -9.08 -8.63 -16.43
N SER A 20 -8.42 -9.75 -16.76
CA SER A 20 -8.23 -10.17 -18.16
C SER A 20 -9.48 -10.78 -18.81
N ASN A 21 -10.54 -10.99 -18.04
CA ASN A 21 -11.77 -11.56 -18.55
C ASN A 21 -12.47 -10.59 -19.51
N LEU A 22 -12.79 -11.07 -20.71
CA LEU A 22 -13.44 -10.28 -21.76
C LEU A 22 -14.88 -9.89 -21.40
N ASP A 23 -15.55 -10.68 -20.53
CA ASP A 23 -16.86 -10.34 -20.00
C ASP A 23 -16.73 -9.34 -18.84
N LYS A 24 -16.79 -8.06 -19.19
CA LYS A 24 -16.71 -6.95 -18.24
C LYS A 24 -17.83 -6.96 -17.20
N GLU A 25 -19.01 -7.48 -17.53
CA GLU A 25 -20.10 -7.55 -16.56
C GLU A 25 -19.84 -8.62 -15.50
N LEU A 26 -19.25 -9.75 -15.90
CA LEU A 26 -18.85 -10.79 -14.97
C LEU A 26 -17.78 -10.27 -14.00
N VAL A 27 -16.78 -9.52 -14.50
CA VAL A 27 -15.76 -8.86 -13.67
C VAL A 27 -16.42 -7.88 -12.69
N ALA A 28 -17.32 -7.02 -13.17
CA ALA A 28 -18.01 -6.05 -12.31
C ALA A 28 -18.84 -6.74 -11.21
N ARG A 29 -19.57 -7.83 -11.55
CA ARG A 29 -20.31 -8.63 -10.56
C ARG A 29 -19.39 -9.27 -9.53
N ALA A 30 -18.23 -9.78 -9.95
CA ALA A 30 -17.23 -10.34 -9.03
C ALA A 30 -16.70 -9.28 -8.06
N VAL A 31 -16.40 -8.07 -8.54
CA VAL A 31 -15.97 -6.93 -7.71
C VAL A 31 -17.04 -6.56 -6.71
N VAL A 32 -18.30 -6.40 -7.14
CA VAL A 32 -19.42 -6.05 -6.23
C VAL A 32 -19.60 -7.12 -5.17
N LYS A 33 -19.61 -8.40 -5.56
CA LYS A 33 -19.77 -9.52 -4.64
C LYS A 33 -18.64 -9.56 -3.61
N ALA A 34 -17.38 -9.48 -4.04
CA ALA A 34 -16.24 -9.49 -3.14
C ALA A 34 -16.22 -8.26 -2.21
N SER A 35 -16.58 -7.09 -2.73
CA SER A 35 -16.69 -5.88 -1.91
C SER A 35 -17.78 -6.01 -0.83
N HIS A 36 -18.93 -6.59 -1.17
CA HIS A 36 -20.05 -6.78 -0.24
C HIS A 36 -19.78 -7.87 0.80
N GLU A 37 -19.27 -9.03 0.37
CA GLU A 37 -19.09 -10.19 1.25
C GLU A 37 -17.80 -10.13 2.09
N TRP A 38 -16.74 -9.51 1.55
CA TRP A 38 -15.41 -9.51 2.17
C TRP A 38 -14.87 -8.12 2.51
N GLY A 39 -15.30 -7.07 1.81
CA GLY A 39 -14.70 -5.73 1.92
C GLY A 39 -13.29 -5.60 1.33
N VAL A 40 -12.66 -6.71 0.91
CA VAL A 40 -11.33 -6.78 0.32
C VAL A 40 -11.23 -7.92 -0.68
N PHE A 41 -10.40 -7.75 -1.71
CA PHE A 41 -10.08 -8.79 -2.68
C PHE A 41 -8.70 -8.52 -3.31
N GLN A 42 -8.11 -9.55 -3.87
CA GLN A 42 -6.89 -9.44 -4.67
C GLN A 42 -7.24 -9.28 -6.15
N VAL A 43 -6.49 -8.45 -6.86
CA VAL A 43 -6.67 -8.25 -8.30
C VAL A 43 -5.48 -8.88 -9.03
N VAL A 44 -5.76 -9.65 -10.08
CA VAL A 44 -4.74 -10.20 -10.99
C VAL A 44 -5.00 -9.75 -12.43
N ASN A 45 -3.96 -9.81 -13.26
CA ASN A 45 -3.99 -9.38 -14.66
C ASN A 45 -4.50 -7.93 -14.85
N HIS A 46 -4.12 -7.03 -13.93
CA HIS A 46 -4.48 -5.62 -13.92
C HIS A 46 -3.70 -4.74 -14.93
N GLU A 47 -2.94 -5.34 -15.84
CA GLU A 47 -2.12 -4.69 -16.88
C GLU A 47 -1.00 -3.74 -16.39
N ILE A 48 -0.94 -3.39 -15.10
CA ILE A 48 0.19 -2.67 -14.52
C ILE A 48 1.49 -3.51 -14.66
N PRO A 49 2.54 -2.99 -15.32
CA PRO A 49 3.79 -3.71 -15.53
C PRO A 49 4.44 -4.15 -14.21
N LYS A 50 4.93 -5.39 -14.19
CA LYS A 50 5.55 -5.96 -12.98
C LYS A 50 6.82 -5.22 -12.59
N GLU A 51 7.61 -4.81 -13.57
CA GLU A 51 8.86 -4.08 -13.42
C GLU A 51 8.60 -2.72 -12.75
N LEU A 52 7.46 -2.10 -13.05
CA LEU A 52 7.06 -0.83 -12.47
C LEU A 52 6.69 -1.00 -10.98
N ILE A 53 5.91 -2.02 -10.63
CA ILE A 53 5.58 -2.34 -9.23
C ILE A 53 6.87 -2.68 -8.44
N GLN A 54 7.78 -3.45 -9.04
CA GLN A 54 9.07 -3.79 -8.43
C GLN A 54 9.96 -2.56 -8.22
N SER A 55 10.02 -1.67 -9.21
CA SER A 55 10.75 -0.40 -9.10
C SER A 55 10.19 0.45 -7.96
N LEU A 56 8.86 0.57 -7.85
CA LEU A 56 8.21 1.30 -6.77
C LEU A 56 8.55 0.72 -5.39
N LYS A 57 8.45 -0.61 -5.24
CA LYS A 57 8.83 -1.30 -4.01
C LYS A 57 10.29 -1.01 -3.65
N LYS A 58 11.19 -1.11 -4.63
CA LYS A 58 12.63 -0.85 -4.45
C LYS A 58 12.90 0.57 -3.96
N VAL A 59 12.37 1.60 -4.63
CA VAL A 59 12.63 3.00 -4.23
C VAL A 59 11.98 3.34 -2.88
N GLY A 60 10.82 2.75 -2.58
CA GLY A 60 10.15 2.89 -1.29
C GLY A 60 10.97 2.26 -0.16
N THR A 61 11.39 1.01 -0.32
CA THR A 61 12.25 0.30 0.63
C THR A 61 13.55 1.06 0.86
N HIS A 62 14.20 1.53 -0.20
CA HIS A 62 15.47 2.29 -0.08
C HIS A 62 15.33 3.52 0.82
N PHE A 63 14.24 4.28 0.71
CA PHE A 63 14.00 5.43 1.56
C PHE A 63 13.95 5.06 3.06
N PHE A 64 13.23 3.99 3.41
CA PHE A 64 13.11 3.55 4.81
C PHE A 64 14.40 2.90 5.33
N GLU A 65 15.23 2.34 4.46
CA GLU A 65 16.55 1.77 4.78
C GLU A 65 17.67 2.82 4.87
N LEU A 66 17.41 4.09 4.54
CA LEU A 66 18.40 5.16 4.71
C LEU A 66 18.89 5.19 6.17
N SER A 67 20.21 5.22 6.36
CA SER A 67 20.84 5.33 7.67
C SER A 67 20.71 6.73 8.26
N SER A 68 20.54 7.74 7.41
CA SER A 68 20.40 9.14 7.82
C SER A 68 18.96 9.44 8.22
N GLU A 69 18.70 9.53 9.52
CA GLU A 69 17.41 9.98 10.04
C GLU A 69 17.10 11.42 9.59
N ALA A 70 18.12 12.28 9.50
CA ALA A 70 17.96 13.65 9.02
C ALA A 70 17.42 13.73 7.58
N GLU A 71 17.71 12.75 6.72
CA GLU A 71 17.15 12.69 5.36
C GLU A 71 15.69 12.26 5.35
N LYS A 72 15.25 11.40 6.28
CA LYS A 72 13.85 11.03 6.44
C LYS A 72 13.05 12.18 7.06
N GLU A 73 13.59 12.80 8.10
CA GLU A 73 13.01 13.96 8.77
C GLU A 73 12.94 15.20 7.87
N ALA A 74 13.80 15.30 6.84
CA ALA A 74 13.74 16.39 5.87
C ALA A 74 12.43 16.42 5.04
N VAL A 75 11.67 15.32 5.03
CA VAL A 75 10.35 15.22 4.39
C VAL A 75 9.24 14.99 5.42
N ALA A 76 9.52 15.16 6.72
CA ALA A 76 8.53 14.98 7.77
C ALA A 76 7.47 16.09 7.77
N THR A 77 6.31 15.74 8.32
CA THR A 77 5.25 16.73 8.57
C THR A 77 5.76 17.76 9.59
N PRO A 78 5.73 19.07 9.30
CA PRO A 78 6.10 20.07 10.29
C PRO A 78 5.22 19.96 11.54
N ALA A 79 5.81 20.09 12.73
CA ALA A 79 5.12 19.88 14.02
C ALA A 79 3.84 20.74 14.21
N ASN A 80 3.77 21.90 13.56
CA ASN A 80 2.62 22.81 13.63
C ASN A 80 1.70 22.74 12.40
N SER A 81 1.92 21.78 11.50
CA SER A 81 1.09 21.63 10.31
C SER A 81 -0.14 20.77 10.59
N LYS A 82 -1.23 21.08 9.89
CA LYS A 82 -2.42 20.21 9.79
C LYS A 82 -2.36 19.29 8.58
N ASP A 83 -1.24 19.30 7.86
CA ASP A 83 -1.03 18.44 6.71
C ASP A 83 -0.89 16.98 7.16
N ILE A 84 -1.49 16.08 6.40
CA ILE A 84 -1.35 14.63 6.59
C ILE A 84 -0.17 14.05 5.79
N GLN A 85 0.52 14.90 5.01
CA GLN A 85 1.65 14.52 4.17
C GLN A 85 2.97 14.67 4.91
N GLY A 86 3.87 13.73 4.65
CA GLY A 86 5.22 13.69 5.19
C GLY A 86 5.58 12.34 5.78
N TYR A 87 6.85 12.22 6.16
CA TYR A 87 7.33 11.14 7.01
C TYR A 87 6.84 11.37 8.46
N VAL A 88 6.34 10.32 9.09
CA VAL A 88 5.89 10.32 10.47
C VAL A 88 6.30 9.01 11.12
N THR A 89 6.97 9.12 12.27
CA THR A 89 7.19 7.99 13.17
C THR A 89 6.06 7.98 14.20
N ASN A 90 5.12 7.04 14.09
CA ASN A 90 4.09 6.87 15.11
C ASN A 90 4.51 5.78 16.09
N SER A 91 4.65 6.15 17.35
CA SER A 91 4.60 5.21 18.48
C SER A 91 3.14 5.05 18.89
N GLN A 92 2.43 4.05 18.37
CA GLN A 92 1.12 3.69 18.93
C GLN A 92 1.38 2.97 20.25
N GLN A 93 0.79 3.46 21.34
CA GLN A 93 0.70 2.68 22.57
C GLN A 93 -0.49 1.73 22.40
N ASP A 94 -0.21 0.44 22.28
CA ASP A 94 -1.26 -0.57 22.35
C ASP A 94 -1.88 -0.60 23.76
N ILE A 95 -3.10 -1.14 23.85
CA ILE A 95 -3.84 -1.40 25.10
C ILE A 95 -3.04 -2.31 26.07
N GLU A 96 -1.96 -2.95 25.58
CA GLU A 96 -1.14 -3.95 26.27
C GLU A 96 0.32 -3.51 26.49
N ASP A 97 0.60 -2.19 26.49
CA ASP A 97 1.94 -1.60 26.70
C ASP A 97 3.00 -2.00 25.66
N LYS A 98 2.59 -2.56 24.52
CA LYS A 98 3.46 -2.82 23.38
C LYS A 98 3.47 -1.59 22.47
N VAL A 99 4.65 -1.03 22.25
CA VAL A 99 4.84 0.07 21.30
C VAL A 99 5.27 -0.53 19.97
N ASP A 100 4.30 -0.83 19.10
CA ASP A 100 4.60 -1.11 17.71
C ASP A 100 4.93 0.24 17.04
N ARG A 101 6.24 0.52 16.92
CA ARG A 101 6.73 1.68 16.19
C ARG A 101 6.55 1.40 14.70
N VAL A 102 5.63 2.13 14.08
CA VAL A 102 5.41 2.06 12.63
C VAL A 102 5.72 3.41 12.02
N ASP A 103 6.69 3.40 11.12
CA ASP A 103 7.09 4.55 10.34
C ASP A 103 6.24 4.62 9.06
N HIS A 104 5.71 5.79 8.75
CA HIS A 104 4.86 6.02 7.59
C HIS A 104 5.37 7.20 6.77
N LEU A 105 5.20 7.12 5.45
CA LEU A 105 5.41 8.24 4.54
C LEU A 105 4.17 8.37 3.66
N PHE A 106 3.47 9.49 3.79
CA PHE A 106 2.29 9.82 2.98
C PHE A 106 2.54 11.07 2.15
N HIS A 107 2.13 11.06 0.88
CA HIS A 107 2.09 12.25 0.05
C HIS A 107 1.07 12.06 -1.06
N ASN A 108 0.53 13.18 -1.51
CA ASN A 108 -0.46 13.20 -2.57
C ASN A 108 0.18 12.90 -3.92
N LEU A 109 -0.59 12.20 -4.74
CA LEU A 109 -0.30 11.91 -6.14
C LEU A 109 -1.01 12.94 -7.06
N PRO A 110 -0.79 12.90 -8.39
CA PRO A 110 -1.49 13.74 -9.35
C PRO A 110 -3.01 13.87 -9.10
N PRO A 111 -3.64 14.99 -9.51
CA PRO A 111 -3.15 16.02 -10.44
C PRO A 111 -2.08 16.95 -9.84
N PRO A 112 -1.30 17.69 -10.67
CA PRO A 112 -0.20 18.55 -10.19
C PRO A 112 -0.61 19.58 -9.13
N THR A 113 -1.87 20.02 -9.13
CA THR A 113 -2.44 20.93 -8.13
C THR A 113 -2.49 20.35 -6.73
N SER A 114 -2.47 19.03 -6.60
CA SER A 114 -2.53 18.30 -5.33
C SER A 114 -1.16 17.87 -4.82
N VAL A 115 -0.12 17.95 -5.67
CA VAL A 115 1.22 17.43 -5.37
C VAL A 115 2.07 18.50 -4.72
N ASP A 116 2.57 18.20 -3.52
CA ASP A 116 3.56 19.01 -2.84
C ASP A 116 4.88 18.24 -2.69
N TYR A 117 5.84 18.60 -3.56
CA TYR A 117 7.15 17.95 -3.63
C TYR A 117 8.04 18.16 -2.40
N ARG A 118 7.63 19.00 -1.43
CA ARG A 118 8.34 19.16 -0.16
C ARG A 118 8.29 17.88 0.68
N TYR A 119 7.21 17.10 0.57
CA TYR A 119 7.01 15.83 1.29
C TYR A 119 7.52 14.60 0.53
N TRP A 120 8.16 14.79 -0.63
CA TRP A 120 8.64 13.69 -1.46
C TRP A 120 10.13 13.43 -1.19
N PRO A 121 10.53 12.16 -0.95
CA PRO A 121 11.93 11.77 -0.85
C PRO A 121 12.78 12.31 -1.99
N LYS A 122 13.97 12.79 -1.63
CA LYS A 122 15.00 13.22 -2.57
C LYS A 122 15.97 12.07 -2.91
N ASN A 123 16.13 11.15 -1.96
CA ASN A 123 16.94 9.94 -2.09
C ASN A 123 16.02 8.71 -1.91
N PRO A 124 16.01 7.76 -2.85
CA PRO A 124 16.79 7.77 -4.09
C PRO A 124 16.19 8.75 -5.13
N PRO A 125 16.97 9.34 -6.05
CA PRO A 125 16.47 10.33 -7.02
C PRO A 125 15.38 9.76 -7.95
N GLU A 126 15.39 8.45 -8.17
CA GLU A 126 14.39 7.72 -8.96
C GLU A 126 13.03 7.66 -8.28
N TYR A 127 12.93 7.95 -6.97
CA TYR A 127 11.68 7.88 -6.21
C TYR A 127 10.56 8.66 -6.90
N ARG A 128 10.87 9.89 -7.33
CA ARG A 128 9.89 10.78 -7.96
C ARG A 128 9.39 10.24 -9.29
N TYR A 129 10.30 9.73 -10.12
CA TYR A 129 9.96 9.17 -11.43
C TYR A 129 9.14 7.90 -11.29
N SER A 130 9.61 6.93 -10.49
CA SER A 130 8.93 5.66 -10.27
C SER A 130 7.54 5.84 -9.68
N ARG A 131 7.35 6.84 -8.82
CA ARG A 131 6.04 7.14 -8.23
C ARG A 131 5.07 7.78 -9.22
N ASN A 132 5.51 8.70 -10.07
CA ASN A 132 4.65 9.34 -11.07
C ASN A 132 4.19 8.39 -12.18
N SER A 133 4.95 7.33 -12.45
CA SER A 133 4.64 6.37 -13.52
C SER A 133 3.48 5.41 -13.23
N ILE A 134 2.96 5.37 -12.00
CA ILE A 134 1.84 4.49 -11.58
C ILE A 134 0.53 5.27 -11.41
N ALA A 135 0.59 6.61 -11.42
CA ALA A 135 -0.55 7.50 -11.20
C ALA A 135 -1.35 7.77 -12.48
#